data_AF-A0A009RVV0-F1
#
_entry.id   AF-A0A009RVV0-F1
#
_cell.length_a   1.000
_cell.length_b   1.000
_cell.length_c   1.000
_cell.angle_alpha   90.00
_cell.angle_beta   90.00
_cell.angle_gamma   90.00
#
_symmetry.space_group_name_H-M   'P 1'
#
loop_
_entity.id
_entity.type
_entity.pdbx_description
1 polymer ?
#
loop_
_entity_poly.entity_id
_entity_poly.type
_entity_poly.pdbx_seq_one_letter_code
_entity_poly.pdbx_strand_id
1 'polypeptide(L)'
;DLANWHTGKADDVPAVGGAMDLAVGAKTIYVYMEHVTKKGEPKIVKELSYPITGEQCVNRIYTDLCIIELKDQKAYVKEMVDGLTFDELQAVTDCELIDARVAVLNKFTELGRPHTQVVT
;
A
#
# COMPACT_ATOMS: atom_id res chain seq x y z
N ASP A 1 3.59 10.14 0.73
CA ASP A 1 4.59 10.18 1.81
C ASP A 1 4.63 8.85 2.54
N LEU A 2 5.68 8.61 3.34
CA LEU A 2 5.82 7.42 4.19
C LEU A 2 6.11 7.85 5.62
N ALA A 3 5.47 7.20 6.61
CA ALA A 3 5.82 7.27 8.03
C ALA A 3 5.87 5.86 8.62
N ASN A 4 7.04 5.46 9.14
CA ASN A 4 7.24 4.12 9.70
C ASN A 4 8.31 4.02 10.81
N TRP A 5 8.96 5.11 11.21
CA TRP A 5 10.07 5.06 12.17
C TRP A 5 9.68 5.39 13.62
N HIS A 6 8.52 6.01 13.83
CA HIS A 6 8.03 6.43 15.15
C HIS A 6 6.51 6.70 15.14
N THR A 7 5.82 6.43 16.25
CA THR A 7 4.36 6.69 16.33
C THR A 7 4.01 8.08 16.87
N GLY A 8 5.02 8.87 17.26
CA GLY A 8 4.87 10.21 17.82
C GLY A 8 4.75 10.26 19.35
N LYS A 9 4.73 9.12 20.04
CA LYS A 9 4.63 9.04 21.51
C LYS A 9 6.00 9.29 22.16
N ALA A 10 6.00 10.02 23.28
CA ALA A 10 7.24 10.39 23.97
C ALA A 10 8.04 9.18 24.51
N ASP A 11 7.36 8.08 24.83
CA ASP A 11 7.97 6.87 25.41
C ASP A 11 8.31 5.80 24.36
N ASP A 12 8.02 6.05 23.08
CA ASP A 12 8.36 5.13 22.01
C ASP A 12 9.85 5.22 21.71
N VAL A 13 10.54 4.08 21.69
CA VAL A 13 11.93 4.02 21.26
C VAL A 13 11.98 4.25 19.75
N PRO A 14 12.65 5.30 19.24
CA PRO A 14 12.76 5.54 17.82
C PRO A 14 13.45 4.37 17.11
N ALA A 15 12.78 3.81 16.10
CA ALA A 15 13.37 2.80 15.23
C ALA A 15 14.07 3.47 14.04
N VAL A 16 15.03 4.36 14.34
CA VAL A 16 15.81 5.08 13.31
C VAL A 16 16.92 4.14 12.81
N GLY A 17 16.54 3.16 11.99
CA GLY A 17 17.46 2.37 11.18
C GLY A 17 17.64 2.97 9.78
N GLY A 18 18.17 2.20 8.83
CA GLY A 18 18.34 2.62 7.42
C GLY A 18 17.05 2.83 6.62
N ALA A 19 15.88 2.88 7.27
CA ALA A 19 14.59 3.11 6.62
C ALA A 19 14.53 4.50 5.96
N MET A 20 15.15 5.50 6.59
CA MET A 20 15.22 6.86 6.04
C MET A 20 16.15 6.91 4.81
N ASP A 21 17.31 6.23 4.88
CA ASP A 21 18.22 6.11 3.73
C ASP A 21 17.57 5.41 2.55
N LEU A 22 16.77 4.36 2.80
CA LEU A 22 16.00 3.68 1.74
C LEU A 22 14.91 4.58 1.16
N ALA A 23 14.19 5.31 2.02
CA ALA A 23 13.12 6.21 1.60
C ALA A 23 13.62 7.35 0.70
N VAL A 24 14.88 7.76 0.83
CA VAL A 24 15.49 8.82 0.02
C VAL A 24 16.31 8.26 -1.14
N GLY A 25 17.03 7.16 -0.94
CA GLY A 25 18.05 6.67 -1.88
C GLY A 25 17.57 5.65 -2.90
N ALA A 26 16.43 5.00 -2.67
CA ALA A 26 15.93 3.99 -3.60
C ALA A 26 15.26 4.63 -4.83
N LYS A 27 15.57 4.09 -6.02
CA LYS A 27 14.90 4.50 -7.27
C LYS A 27 13.41 4.18 -7.28
N THR A 28 13.02 3.14 -6.55
CA THR A 28 11.64 2.67 -6.48
C THR A 28 11.39 2.08 -5.11
N ILE A 29 10.31 2.53 -4.47
CA ILE A 29 9.91 2.13 -3.12
C ILE A 29 8.55 1.48 -3.17
N TYR A 30 8.52 0.24 -2.72
CA TYR A 30 7.29 -0.52 -2.53
C TYR A 30 7.06 -0.74 -1.04
N VAL A 31 5.82 -0.55 -0.62
CA VAL A 31 5.38 -0.75 0.75
C VAL A 31 4.49 -1.98 0.80
N TYR A 32 4.75 -2.87 1.74
CA TYR A 32 3.87 -3.99 2.06
C TYR A 32 3.34 -3.80 3.47
N MET A 33 2.03 -3.80 3.63
CA MET A 33 1.38 -3.58 4.93
C MET A 33 -0.07 -4.06 4.94
N GLU A 34 -0.62 -4.35 6.11
CA GLU A 34 -2.09 -4.44 6.27
C GLU A 34 -2.74 -3.10 5.91
N HIS A 35 -3.91 -3.15 5.26
CA HIS A 35 -4.65 -2.00 4.75
C HIS A 35 -5.18 -1.11 5.87
N VAL A 36 -5.64 -1.73 6.96
CA VAL A 36 -6.17 -1.08 8.16
C VAL A 36 -5.35 -1.45 9.39
N THR A 37 -5.53 -0.69 10.48
CA THR A 37 -4.99 -1.08 11.79
C THR A 37 -5.79 -2.24 12.38
N LYS A 38 -5.31 -2.83 13.47
CA LYS A 38 -6.07 -3.84 14.25
C LYS A 38 -7.43 -3.33 14.76
N LYS A 39 -7.64 -2.01 14.79
CA LYS A 39 -8.91 -1.37 15.18
C LYS A 39 -9.80 -1.03 13.98
N GLY A 40 -9.36 -1.35 12.76
CA GLY A 40 -10.07 -1.03 11.52
C GLY A 40 -9.84 0.39 11.00
N GLU A 41 -8.88 1.14 11.55
CA GLU A 41 -8.59 2.50 11.10
C GLU A 41 -7.78 2.46 9.78
N PRO A 42 -8.09 3.29 8.78
CA PRO A 42 -7.32 3.36 7.53
C PRO A 42 -5.85 3.70 7.79
N LYS A 43 -4.94 3.02 7.11
CA LYS A 43 -3.50 3.36 7.13
C LYS A 43 -3.04 4.08 5.87
N ILE A 44 -3.87 4.06 4.82
CA ILE A 44 -3.68 4.84 3.60
C ILE A 44 -4.53 6.08 3.74
N VAL A 45 -3.87 7.20 4.03
CA VAL A 45 -4.48 8.44 4.48
C VAL A 45 -4.12 9.60 3.57
N LYS A 46 -4.95 10.65 3.59
CA LYS A 46 -4.67 11.88 2.85
C LYS A 46 -3.49 12.66 3.44
N GLU A 47 -3.34 12.64 4.75
CA GLU A 47 -2.29 13.35 5.49
C GLU A 47 -1.74 12.47 6.60
N LEU A 48 -0.41 12.45 6.76
CA LEU A 48 0.24 11.65 7.80
C LEU A 48 0.02 12.28 9.18
N SER A 49 -0.45 11.46 10.12
CA SER A 49 -0.48 11.83 11.55
C SER A 49 0.82 11.51 12.29
N TYR A 50 1.66 10.65 11.72
CA TYR A 50 2.92 10.22 12.31
C TYR A 50 4.11 10.95 11.69
N PRO A 51 5.23 11.09 12.42
CA PRO A 51 6.44 11.70 11.89
C PRO A 51 6.87 11.07 10.56
N ILE A 52 7.11 11.93 9.58
CA ILE A 52 7.46 11.53 8.23
C ILE A 52 8.82 10.81 8.20
N THR A 53 8.92 9.73 7.42
CA THR A 53 10.15 9.04 7.02
C THR A 53 10.68 9.60 5.70
N GLY A 54 9.80 9.85 4.74
CA GLY A 54 10.16 10.39 3.42
C GLY A 54 8.96 10.98 2.68
N GLU A 55 9.19 12.10 2.02
CA GLU A 55 8.21 12.81 1.20
C GLU A 55 8.12 12.18 -0.19
N GLN A 56 6.89 11.99 -0.67
CA GLN A 56 6.54 11.54 -2.02
C GLN A 56 7.35 10.35 -2.56
N CYS A 57 7.83 9.48 -1.67
CA CYS A 57 8.82 8.47 -2.01
C CYS A 57 8.22 7.12 -2.45
N VAL A 58 6.98 6.81 -2.03
CA VAL A 58 6.35 5.51 -2.29
C VAL A 58 5.78 5.46 -3.70
N ASN A 59 6.12 4.42 -4.47
CA ASN A 59 5.59 4.18 -5.82
C ASN A 59 4.41 3.21 -5.83
N ARG A 60 4.41 2.22 -4.93
CA ARG A 60 3.35 1.20 -4.87
C ARG A 60 3.14 0.68 -3.46
N ILE A 61 1.88 0.42 -3.13
CA ILE A 61 1.44 -0.18 -1.88
C ILE A 61 0.80 -1.52 -2.19
N TYR A 62 1.25 -2.55 -1.50
CA TYR A 62 0.66 -3.88 -1.48
C TYR A 62 0.00 -4.07 -0.12
N THR A 63 -1.27 -4.43 -0.15
CA THR A 63 -2.05 -4.73 1.06
C THR A 63 -2.70 -6.10 0.97
N ASP A 64 -3.28 -6.53 2.08
CA ASP A 64 -4.16 -7.70 2.14
C ASP A 64 -5.44 -7.53 1.31
N LEU A 65 -5.82 -6.31 0.93
CA LEU A 65 -7.06 -6.03 0.17
C LEU A 65 -6.83 -5.66 -1.29
N CYS A 66 -5.74 -4.97 -1.61
CA CYS A 66 -5.50 -4.42 -2.94
C CYS A 66 -4.04 -4.06 -3.22
N ILE A 67 -3.75 -3.83 -4.50
CA ILE A 67 -2.51 -3.23 -5.00
C ILE A 67 -2.82 -1.80 -5.47
N ILE A 68 -2.07 -0.82 -4.96
CA ILE A 68 -2.23 0.59 -5.30
C ILE A 68 -0.93 1.14 -5.88
N GLU A 69 -1.00 1.69 -7.07
CA GLU A 69 0.08 2.47 -7.68
C GLU A 69 -0.09 3.96 -7.35
N LEU A 70 0.95 4.58 -6.82
CA LEU A 70 0.99 6.01 -6.53
C LEU A 70 1.71 6.73 -7.67
N LYS A 71 0.99 7.63 -8.34
CA LYS A 71 1.52 8.43 -9.44
C LYS A 71 0.80 9.77 -9.48
N ASP A 72 1.51 10.85 -9.81
CA ASP A 72 0.92 12.18 -9.98
C ASP A 72 0.07 12.62 -8.77
N GLN A 73 0.52 12.26 -7.55
CA GLN A 73 -0.17 12.49 -6.27
C GLN A 73 -1.56 11.84 -6.15
N LYS A 74 -1.80 10.75 -6.91
CA LYS A 74 -3.06 10.00 -6.94
C LYS A 74 -2.83 8.51 -6.64
N ALA A 75 -3.85 7.86 -6.11
CA ALA A 75 -3.85 6.45 -5.75
C ALA A 75 -4.67 5.63 -6.76
N TYR A 76 -3.97 4.87 -7.61
CA TYR A 76 -4.58 4.05 -8.66
C TYR A 76 -4.67 2.59 -8.22
N VAL A 77 -5.88 2.06 -8.06
CA VAL A 77 -6.10 0.66 -7.69
C VAL A 77 -5.85 -0.21 -8.93
N LYS A 78 -4.87 -1.11 -8.84
CA LYS A 78 -4.46 -2.01 -9.94
C LYS A 78 -5.15 -3.37 -9.86
N GLU A 79 -5.25 -3.91 -8.65
CA GLU A 79 -5.84 -5.20 -8.34
C GLU A 79 -6.51 -5.16 -6.97
N MET A 80 -7.51 -6.01 -6.76
CA MET A 80 -8.26 -6.16 -5.51
C MET A 80 -8.48 -7.65 -5.26
N VAL A 81 -8.64 -8.02 -3.99
CA VAL A 81 -9.08 -9.37 -3.65
C VAL A 81 -10.48 -9.66 -4.18
N ASP A 82 -10.74 -10.91 -4.51
CA ASP A 82 -12.05 -11.36 -4.98
C ASP A 82 -13.12 -11.13 -3.90
N GLY A 83 -14.31 -10.70 -4.34
CA GLY A 83 -15.45 -10.49 -3.45
C GLY A 83 -15.48 -9.13 -2.72
N LEU A 84 -14.43 -8.32 -2.82
CA LEU A 84 -14.42 -6.95 -2.32
C LEU A 84 -14.89 -5.99 -3.43
N THR A 85 -15.87 -5.13 -3.12
CA THR A 85 -16.31 -4.07 -4.03
C THR A 85 -15.40 -2.84 -3.94
N PHE A 86 -15.39 -2.02 -5.00
CA PHE A 86 -14.59 -0.79 -5.00
C PHE A 86 -15.05 0.21 -3.92
N ASP A 87 -16.36 0.30 -3.69
CA ASP A 87 -16.94 1.17 -2.66
C ASP A 87 -16.56 0.72 -1.25
N GLU A 88 -16.53 -0.59 -0.98
CA GLU A 88 -16.05 -1.14 0.30
C GLU A 88 -14.57 -0.83 0.52
N LEU A 89 -13.73 -0.95 -0.52
CA LEU A 89 -12.32 -0.59 -0.45
C LEU A 89 -12.15 0.92 -0.16
N GLN A 90 -12.92 1.77 -0.86
CA GLN A 90 -12.91 3.21 -0.63
C GLN A 90 -13.36 3.57 0.79
N ALA A 91 -14.30 2.82 1.38
CA ALA A 91 -14.78 3.06 2.74
C ALA A 91 -13.72 2.77 3.83
N VAL A 92 -12.70 1.95 3.52
CA VAL A 92 -11.58 1.65 4.42
C VAL A 92 -10.28 2.37 4.02
N THR A 93 -10.36 3.34 3.12
CA THR A 93 -9.26 4.17 2.65
C THR A 93 -9.58 5.66 2.84
N ASP A 94 -8.69 6.42 3.45
CA ASP A 94 -8.92 7.84 3.76
C ASP A 94 -8.40 8.80 2.67
N CYS A 95 -7.90 8.26 1.54
CA CYS A 95 -7.65 9.03 0.33
C CYS A 95 -8.55 8.60 -0.83
N GLU A 96 -8.74 9.49 -1.79
CA GLU A 96 -9.51 9.17 -3.00
C GLU A 96 -8.79 8.11 -3.83
N LEU A 97 -9.50 7.03 -4.13
CA LEU A 97 -9.02 5.96 -5.00
C LEU A 97 -9.53 6.15 -6.42
N ILE A 98 -8.67 5.82 -7.38
CA ILE A 98 -9.00 5.78 -8.79
C ILE A 98 -8.98 4.33 -9.24
N ASP A 99 -10.11 3.86 -9.78
CA ASP A 99 -10.19 2.53 -10.35
C ASP A 99 -9.38 2.46 -11.66
N ALA A 100 -8.23 1.78 -11.61
CA ALA A 100 -7.35 1.54 -12.75
C ALA A 100 -7.15 0.04 -13.02
N ARG A 101 -8.10 -0.77 -12.54
CA ARG A 101 -8.15 -2.21 -12.80
C ARG A 101 -8.44 -2.40 -14.27
N VAL A 102 -7.64 -3.25 -14.93
CA VAL A 102 -7.92 -3.63 -16.31
C VAL A 102 -8.98 -4.72 -16.27
N ALA A 103 -10.06 -4.58 -17.05
CA ALA A 103 -11.01 -5.66 -17.22
C ALA A 103 -10.26 -6.90 -17.72
N VAL A 104 -10.15 -7.91 -16.87
CA VAL A 104 -9.67 -9.22 -17.30
C VAL A 104 -10.77 -9.79 -18.19
N LEU A 105 -10.66 -9.58 -19.50
CA LEU A 105 -11.40 -10.40 -20.45
C LEU A 105 -10.97 -11.84 -20.16
N ASN A 106 -11.88 -12.61 -19.57
CA ASN A 106 -11.70 -14.01 -19.19
C ASN A 106 -11.02 -14.80 -20.33
N LYS A 107 -9.70 -14.93 -20.24
CA LYS A 107 -8.89 -15.90 -20.99
C LYS A 107 -8.06 -16.80 -20.07
N PHE A 108 -8.26 -16.70 -18.75
CA PHE A 108 -7.50 -17.48 -17.77
C PHE A 108 -8.19 -18.78 -17.30
N THR A 109 -9.42 -19.08 -17.75
CA THR A 109 -10.08 -20.37 -17.48
C THR A 109 -9.59 -21.53 -18.36
N GLU A 110 -8.72 -21.30 -19.34
CA GLU A 110 -8.26 -22.35 -20.28
C GLU A 110 -6.77 -22.72 -20.19
N LEU A 111 -5.97 -22.08 -19.33
CA LEU A 111 -4.56 -22.43 -19.17
C LEU A 111 -4.28 -22.82 -17.73
N GLY A 112 -4.54 -24.08 -17.42
CA GLY A 112 -4.00 -24.72 -16.23
C GLY A 112 -2.49 -24.50 -16.16
N ARG A 113 -2.02 -23.88 -15.08
CA ARG A 113 -0.61 -23.92 -14.70
C ARG A 113 -0.51 -24.18 -13.20
N PRO A 114 0.22 -25.22 -12.78
CA PRO A 114 0.84 -25.23 -11.47
C PRO A 114 2.07 -24.30 -11.53
N HIS A 115 2.38 -23.60 -10.45
CA HIS A 115 3.73 -23.28 -9.97
C HIS A 115 3.64 -22.21 -8.89
N THR A 116 3.43 -22.64 -7.65
CA THR A 116 3.88 -21.88 -6.49
C THR A 116 5.42 -21.86 -6.55
N GLN A 117 6.01 -20.71 -6.86
CA GLN A 117 7.41 -20.48 -6.49
C GLN A 117 7.40 -19.87 -5.10
N VAL A 118 7.58 -20.73 -4.09
CA VAL A 118 7.95 -20.29 -2.75
C VAL A 118 9.39 -19.80 -2.84
N VAL A 119 9.59 -18.50 -2.70
CA VAL A 119 10.93 -17.94 -2.47
C VAL A 119 11.17 -18.00 -0.96
N THR A 120 12.13 -18.80 -0.52
CA THR A 120 12.62 -18.84 0.88
C THR A 120 13.57 -17.69 1.14
#